data_AF-A0A7C2XYY1-F1
#
_entry.id   AF-A0A7C2XYY1-F1
#
_cell.length_a   1.000
_cell.length_b   1.000
_cell.length_c   1.000
_cell.angle_alpha   90.00
_cell.angle_beta   90.00
_cell.angle_gamma   90.00
#
_symmetry.space_group_name_H-M   'P 1'
#
loop_
_entity.id
_entity.type
_entity.pdbx_description
1 polymer ?
#
loop_
_entity_poly.entity_id
_entity_poly.type
_entity_poly.pdbx_seq_one_letter_code
_entity_poly.pdbx_strand_id
1 'polypeptide(L)'
;MIWPWDDRELAWQVVNEAADAVVVADREGIIRFWNRRAEEIFGYRAEEAVGQSLDLIVPERHRQRHWEGYHRVMATGETRYGRGELLSVPALRRDGSRLSLEFTIALLRDAEGRVQGIAAIMRDVTERWQQERALRERIAELESRLAQAQAPQP
;
A
#
# COMPACT_ATOMS: atom_id res chain seq x y z
N MET A 1 -8.48 -37.13 0.26
CA MET A 1 -8.32 -36.22 1.41
C MET A 1 -9.35 -35.12 1.22
N ILE A 2 -10.37 -35.04 2.08
CA ILE A 2 -11.44 -34.03 1.96
C ILE A 2 -10.87 -32.73 2.52
N TRP A 3 -10.83 -31.69 1.69
CA TRP A 3 -10.41 -30.36 2.10
C TRP A 3 -11.40 -29.82 3.14
N PRO A 4 -10.94 -29.30 4.30
CA PRO A 4 -11.82 -29.07 5.44
C PRO A 4 -12.64 -27.77 5.37
N TRP A 5 -12.35 -26.88 4.41
CA TRP A 5 -12.96 -25.56 4.27
C TRP A 5 -13.76 -25.44 2.97
N ASP A 6 -14.84 -24.68 3.01
CA ASP A 6 -15.46 -24.18 1.78
C ASP A 6 -14.62 -23.05 1.14
N ASP A 7 -14.92 -22.70 -0.11
CA ASP A 7 -14.16 -21.71 -0.88
C ASP A 7 -14.11 -20.33 -0.20
N ARG A 8 -15.18 -19.94 0.51
CA ARG A 8 -15.27 -18.64 1.18
C ARG A 8 -14.44 -18.61 2.44
N GLU A 9 -14.53 -19.66 3.25
CA GLU A 9 -13.72 -19.79 4.46
C GLU A 9 -12.23 -19.87 4.12
N LEU A 10 -11.87 -20.66 3.11
CA LEU A 10 -10.51 -20.75 2.61
C LEU A 10 -9.99 -19.39 2.13
N ALA A 11 -10.75 -18.68 1.29
CA ALA A 11 -10.37 -17.36 0.80
C ALA A 11 -10.18 -16.35 1.94
N TRP A 12 -11.07 -16.37 2.93
CA TRP A 12 -10.93 -15.52 4.11
C TRP A 12 -9.66 -15.84 4.89
N GLN A 13 -9.36 -17.12 5.16
CA GLN A 13 -8.14 -17.49 5.89
C GLN A 13 -6.89 -17.08 5.12
N VAL A 14 -6.84 -17.33 3.81
CA VAL A 14 -5.70 -16.95 2.96
C VAL A 14 -5.47 -15.43 3.00
N VAL A 15 -6.52 -14.63 2.89
CA VAL A 15 -6.41 -13.17 2.92
C VAL A 15 -6.07 -12.67 4.32
N ASN A 16 -6.62 -13.27 5.37
CA ASN A 16 -6.42 -12.82 6.74
C ASN A 16 -5.01 -13.14 7.25
N GLU A 17 -4.43 -14.27 6.84
CA GLU A 17 -3.07 -14.71 7.22
C GLU A 17 -1.99 -14.28 6.21
N ALA A 18 -2.35 -13.51 5.18
CA ALA A 18 -1.40 -13.02 4.18
C ALA A 18 -0.33 -12.11 4.80
N ALA A 19 0.90 -12.22 4.30
CA ALA A 19 2.03 -11.36 4.70
C ALA A 19 1.89 -9.90 4.23
N ASP A 20 0.98 -9.64 3.30
CA ASP A 20 0.66 -8.31 2.77
C ASP A 20 -0.66 -7.79 3.38
N ALA A 21 -0.71 -6.48 3.62
CA ALA A 21 -1.94 -5.82 4.05
C ALA A 21 -2.95 -5.82 2.91
N VAL A 22 -4.19 -6.22 3.21
CA VAL A 22 -5.30 -6.20 2.27
C VAL A 22 -6.38 -5.28 2.82
N VAL A 23 -6.68 -4.24 2.05
CA VAL A 23 -7.71 -3.23 2.38
C VAL A 23 -8.69 -3.15 1.23
N VAL A 24 -9.97 -3.27 1.52
CA VAL A 24 -11.03 -3.08 0.51
C VAL A 24 -11.81 -1.83 0.86
N ALA A 25 -12.04 -0.98 -0.14
CA ALA A 25 -12.94 0.17 -0.02
C ALA A 25 -14.01 0.13 -1.11
N ASP A 26 -15.19 0.64 -0.79
CA ASP A 26 -16.33 0.73 -1.72
C ASP A 26 -16.24 1.92 -2.68
N ARG A 27 -17.31 2.23 -3.42
CA ARG A 27 -17.33 3.30 -4.41
C ARG A 27 -17.07 4.69 -3.83
N GLU A 28 -17.48 4.89 -2.58
CA GLU A 28 -17.30 6.11 -1.81
C GLU A 28 -15.93 6.14 -1.10
N GLY A 29 -15.15 5.07 -1.22
CA GLY A 29 -13.86 4.88 -0.58
C GLY A 29 -13.98 4.71 0.93
N ILE A 30 -15.11 4.19 1.40
CA ILE A 30 -15.30 3.71 2.76
C ILE A 30 -14.70 2.32 2.88
N ILE A 31 -13.86 2.12 3.88
CA ILE A 31 -13.18 0.86 4.16
C ILE A 31 -14.24 -0.18 4.56
N ARG A 32 -14.27 -1.29 3.82
CA ARG A 32 -15.16 -2.44 4.05
C ARG A 32 -14.44 -3.68 4.55
N PHE A 33 -13.13 -3.77 4.33
CA PHE A 33 -12.33 -4.89 4.79
C PHE A 33 -10.93 -4.43 5.17
N TRP A 34 -10.40 -5.06 6.21
CA TRP A 34 -9.12 -4.75 6.83
C TRP A 34 -8.54 -6.04 7.42
N ASN A 35 -7.53 -6.64 6.80
CA ASN A 35 -6.96 -7.88 7.31
C ASN A 35 -6.03 -7.64 8.51
N ARG A 36 -5.67 -8.72 9.21
CA ARG A 36 -4.71 -8.70 10.32
C ARG A 36 -3.42 -7.94 9.99
N ARG A 37 -2.87 -8.15 8.79
CA ARG A 37 -1.64 -7.49 8.39
C ARG A 37 -1.77 -5.98 8.23
N ALA A 38 -2.94 -5.49 7.80
CA ALA A 38 -3.23 -4.07 7.77
C ALA A 38 -3.27 -3.47 9.19
N GLU A 39 -3.78 -4.20 10.18
CA GLU A 39 -3.71 -3.77 11.59
C GLU A 39 -2.27 -3.58 12.05
N GLU A 40 -1.41 -4.55 11.76
CA GLU A 40 0.00 -4.52 12.14
C GLU A 40 0.76 -3.37 11.46
N ILE A 41 0.53 -3.14 10.16
CA ILE A 41 1.26 -2.12 9.40
C ILE A 41 0.82 -0.71 9.79
N PHE A 42 -0.49 -0.46 9.90
CA PHE A 42 -1.02 0.89 10.09
C PHE A 42 -1.34 1.22 11.55
N GLY A 43 -1.45 0.23 12.44
CA GLY A 43 -1.71 0.43 13.87
C GLY A 43 -3.17 0.71 14.24
N TYR A 44 -4.11 0.49 13.31
CA TYR A 44 -5.55 0.57 13.55
C TYR A 44 -6.13 -0.84 13.56
N ARG A 45 -6.94 -1.16 14.57
CA ARG A 45 -7.70 -2.41 14.55
C ARG A 45 -8.79 -2.35 13.47
N ALA A 46 -9.21 -3.50 12.96
CA ALA A 46 -10.25 -3.59 11.96
C ALA A 46 -11.55 -2.92 12.41
N GLU A 47 -11.88 -3.01 13.71
CA GLU A 47 -13.08 -2.36 14.26
C GLU A 47 -12.99 -0.83 14.29
N GLU A 48 -11.77 -0.27 14.25
CA GLU A 48 -11.52 1.17 14.17
C GLU A 48 -11.48 1.66 12.71
N ALA A 49 -10.98 0.81 11.80
CA ALA A 49 -10.75 1.16 10.40
C ALA A 49 -11.98 0.94 9.51
N VAL A 50 -12.72 -0.16 9.70
CA VAL A 50 -13.89 -0.48 8.88
C VAL A 50 -14.99 0.56 9.14
N GLY A 51 -15.56 1.10 8.05
CA GLY A 51 -16.52 2.19 8.08
C GLY A 51 -15.89 3.59 8.02
N GLN A 52 -14.57 3.71 8.11
CA GLN A 52 -13.85 4.98 7.92
C GLN A 52 -13.53 5.22 6.44
N SER A 53 -13.23 6.48 6.12
CA SER A 53 -12.67 6.88 4.82
C SER A 53 -11.23 6.40 4.66
N LEU A 54 -10.79 6.13 3.43
CA LEU A 54 -9.39 5.89 3.07
C LEU A 54 -8.44 7.02 3.53
N ASP A 55 -8.96 8.22 3.78
CA ASP A 55 -8.23 9.35 4.38
C ASP A 55 -7.56 9.01 5.72
N LEU A 56 -8.01 7.93 6.39
CA LEU A 56 -7.39 7.36 7.58
C LEU A 56 -5.89 7.06 7.38
N ILE A 57 -5.51 6.57 6.20
CA ILE A 57 -4.13 6.16 5.89
C ILE A 57 -3.51 6.99 4.76
N VAL A 58 -4.30 7.73 4.00
CA VAL A 58 -3.82 8.63 2.95
C VAL A 58 -3.37 9.96 3.57
N PRO A 59 -2.08 10.34 3.44
CA PRO A 59 -1.59 11.61 3.99
C PRO A 59 -2.32 12.81 3.37
N GLU A 60 -2.66 13.80 4.20
CA GLU A 60 -3.43 15.01 3.82
C GLU A 60 -3.01 15.60 2.46
N ARG A 61 -1.71 15.87 2.31
CA ARG A 61 -1.11 16.46 1.10
C ARG A 61 -1.31 15.65 -0.19
N HIS A 62 -1.71 14.39 -0.10
CA HIS A 62 -1.95 13.51 -1.25
C HIS A 62 -3.44 13.22 -1.49
N ARG A 63 -4.34 13.58 -0.55
CA ARG A 63 -5.76 13.21 -0.62
C ARG A 63 -6.44 13.66 -1.90
N GLN A 64 -6.24 14.90 -2.31
CA GLN A 64 -6.84 15.42 -3.55
C GLN A 64 -6.48 14.53 -4.76
N ARG A 65 -5.18 14.29 -4.99
CA ARG A 65 -4.70 13.47 -6.11
C ARG A 65 -5.17 12.01 -5.99
N HIS A 66 -5.22 11.47 -4.77
CA HIS A 66 -5.73 10.14 -4.50
C HIS A 66 -7.20 10.04 -4.94
N TRP A 67 -8.07 10.94 -4.49
CA TRP A 67 -9.49 10.92 -4.78
C TRP A 67 -9.81 11.19 -6.26
N GLU A 68 -9.09 12.09 -6.92
CA GLU A 68 -9.19 12.27 -8.38
C GLU A 68 -8.90 10.96 -9.13
N GLY A 69 -7.89 10.21 -8.69
CA GLY A 69 -7.56 8.90 -9.23
C GLY A 69 -8.64 7.85 -8.92
N TYR A 70 -9.07 7.78 -7.66
CA TYR A 70 -10.04 6.83 -7.16
C TYR A 70 -11.38 6.94 -7.88
N HIS A 71 -11.92 8.16 -7.96
CA HIS A 71 -13.21 8.41 -8.62
C HIS A 71 -13.14 8.14 -10.13
N ARG A 72 -12.02 8.47 -10.78
CA ARG A 72 -11.82 8.10 -12.19
C ARG A 72 -11.87 6.59 -12.38
N VAL A 73 -11.15 5.82 -11.56
CA VAL A 73 -11.17 4.34 -11.62
C VAL A 73 -12.56 3.80 -11.36
N MET A 74 -13.30 4.34 -10.39
CA MET A 74 -14.69 3.94 -10.10
C MET A 74 -15.65 4.24 -11.26
N ALA A 75 -15.41 5.30 -12.02
CA ALA A 75 -16.23 5.71 -13.15
C ALA A 75 -15.90 4.92 -14.43
N THR A 76 -14.62 4.71 -14.72
CA THR A 76 -14.18 4.12 -16.00
C THR A 76 -13.87 2.64 -15.91
N GLY A 77 -13.57 2.13 -14.70
CA GLY A 77 -13.03 0.79 -14.50
C GLY A 77 -11.62 0.62 -15.06
N GLU A 78 -10.95 1.71 -15.44
CA GLU A 78 -9.59 1.71 -15.96
C GLU A 78 -8.62 2.19 -14.88
N THR A 79 -7.57 1.40 -14.66
CA THR A 79 -6.50 1.75 -13.74
C THR A 79 -5.15 1.56 -14.42
N ARG A 80 -4.21 2.45 -14.12
CA ARG A 80 -2.80 2.26 -14.50
C ARG A 80 -2.14 1.15 -13.67
N TYR A 81 -2.77 0.75 -12.57
CA TYR A 81 -2.20 -0.07 -11.50
C TYR A 81 -2.54 -1.57 -11.64
N GLY A 82 -3.18 -1.98 -12.74
CA GLY A 82 -3.73 -3.32 -12.96
C GLY A 82 -2.81 -4.31 -13.70
N ARG A 83 -1.54 -3.98 -13.93
CA ARG A 83 -0.58 -4.84 -14.66
C ARG A 83 0.63 -5.29 -13.83
N GLY A 84 0.50 -5.34 -12.50
CA GLY A 84 1.61 -5.76 -11.63
C GLY A 84 2.72 -4.71 -11.46
N GLU A 85 2.47 -3.46 -11.86
CA GLU A 85 3.36 -2.34 -11.56
C GLU A 85 3.28 -2.02 -10.06
N LEU A 86 4.33 -2.37 -9.33
CA LEU A 86 4.52 -2.01 -7.92
C LEU A 86 4.77 -0.51 -7.83
N LEU A 87 3.93 0.19 -7.07
CA LEU A 87 4.11 1.62 -6.82
C LEU A 87 4.49 1.88 -5.38
N SER A 88 5.60 2.59 -5.19
CA SER A 88 5.99 3.10 -3.88
C SER A 88 5.21 4.37 -3.54
N VAL A 89 4.37 4.32 -2.51
CA VAL A 89 3.64 5.49 -2.01
C VAL A 89 3.89 5.72 -0.52
N PRO A 90 3.95 6.99 -0.09
CA PRO A 90 3.99 7.31 1.32
C PRO A 90 2.61 7.12 1.97
N ALA A 91 2.56 6.46 3.12
CA ALA A 91 1.36 6.34 3.96
C ALA A 91 1.63 6.76 5.41
N LEU A 92 0.58 6.80 6.23
CA LEU A 92 0.67 7.12 7.66
C LEU A 92 0.20 5.95 8.53
N ARG A 93 0.95 5.71 9.61
CA ARG A 93 0.46 4.90 10.74
C ARG A 93 -0.36 5.76 11.70
N ARG A 94 -1.06 5.11 12.63
CA ARG A 94 -1.80 5.76 13.72
C ARG A 94 -0.97 6.73 14.55
N ASP A 95 0.29 6.42 14.78
CA ASP A 95 1.23 7.26 15.53
C ASP A 95 1.76 8.47 14.72
N GLY A 96 1.34 8.62 13.46
CA GLY A 96 1.79 9.65 12.54
C GLY A 96 3.13 9.35 11.85
N SER A 97 3.77 8.21 12.14
CA SER A 97 4.98 7.80 11.45
C SER A 97 4.71 7.52 9.97
N ARG A 98 5.70 7.82 9.12
CA ARG A 98 5.59 7.62 7.67
C ARG A 98 5.98 6.19 7.30
N LEU A 99 5.18 5.63 6.40
CA LEU A 99 5.39 4.36 5.74
C LEU A 99 5.85 4.59 4.30
N SER A 100 6.68 3.67 3.78
CA SER A 100 6.85 3.47 2.35
C SER A 100 6.16 2.15 1.99
N LEU A 101 5.09 2.22 1.20
CA LEU A 101 4.32 1.05 0.78
C LEU A 101 4.53 0.78 -0.68
N GLU A 102 4.74 -0.49 -1.04
CA GLU A 102 4.52 -0.97 -2.39
C GLU A 102 3.15 -1.60 -2.47
N PHE A 103 2.38 -1.33 -3.54
CA PHE A 103 1.05 -1.91 -3.65
C PHE A 103 0.61 -2.22 -5.07
N THR A 104 -0.38 -3.10 -5.15
CA THR A 104 -1.18 -3.39 -6.33
C THR A 104 -2.65 -3.20 -5.99
N ILE A 105 -3.51 -3.11 -7.02
CA ILE A 105 -4.96 -3.09 -6.80
C ILE A 105 -5.69 -4.12 -7.65
N ALA A 106 -6.78 -4.65 -7.10
CA ALA A 106 -7.78 -5.43 -7.81
C ALA A 106 -9.11 -4.68 -7.83
N LEU A 107 -9.76 -4.64 -9.00
CA LEU A 107 -11.08 -4.04 -9.16
C LEU A 107 -12.15 -5.09 -8.87
N LEU A 108 -12.98 -4.83 -7.86
CA LEU A 108 -14.10 -5.68 -7.50
C LEU A 108 -15.32 -5.24 -8.30
N ARG A 109 -15.98 -6.17 -9.00
CA ARG A 109 -17.07 -5.85 -9.95
C ARG A 109 -18.36 -6.56 -9.54
N ASP A 110 -19.49 -5.94 -9.86
CA ASP A 110 -20.81 -6.60 -9.78
C ASP A 110 -21.04 -7.53 -10.98
N ALA A 111 -22.21 -8.19 -11.00
CA ALA A 111 -22.62 -9.11 -12.06
C ALA A 111 -22.70 -8.43 -13.44
N GLU A 112 -22.93 -7.12 -13.48
CA GLU A 112 -22.97 -6.33 -14.71
C GLU A 112 -21.59 -5.75 -15.09
N GLY A 113 -20.53 -6.11 -14.37
CA GLY A 113 -19.15 -5.72 -14.66
C GLY A 113 -18.76 -4.32 -14.18
N ARG A 114 -19.64 -3.61 -13.45
CA ARG A 114 -19.35 -2.28 -12.90
C ARG A 114 -18.48 -2.41 -11.66
N VAL A 115 -17.48 -1.54 -11.52
CA VAL A 115 -16.58 -1.57 -10.35
C VAL A 115 -17.34 -1.14 -9.10
N GLN A 116 -17.45 -2.01 -8.10
CA GLN A 116 -18.11 -1.73 -6.82
C GLN A 116 -17.12 -1.41 -5.69
N GLY A 117 -15.84 -1.69 -5.89
CA GLY A 117 -14.81 -1.39 -4.92
C GLY A 117 -13.41 -1.68 -5.45
N ILE A 118 -12.43 -1.25 -4.68
CA ILE A 118 -11.01 -1.53 -4.93
C ILE A 118 -10.47 -2.29 -3.74
N ALA A 119 -9.81 -3.42 -4.01
CA ALA A 119 -8.92 -4.06 -3.04
C ALA A 119 -7.49 -3.59 -3.30
N ALA A 120 -6.85 -2.99 -2.30
CA ALA A 120 -5.43 -2.65 -2.29
C ALA A 120 -4.66 -3.74 -1.52
N ILE A 121 -3.62 -4.28 -2.15
CA ILE A 121 -2.69 -5.25 -1.55
C ILE A 121 -1.35 -4.57 -1.39
N MET A 122 -0.91 -4.38 -0.15
CA MET A 122 0.17 -3.47 0.23
C MET A 122 1.24 -4.17 1.05
N ARG A 123 2.50 -3.87 0.74
CA ARG A 123 3.69 -4.33 1.48
C ARG A 123 4.42 -3.13 2.07
N ASP A 124 4.71 -3.20 3.36
CA ASP A 124 5.62 -2.25 4.01
C ASP A 124 7.06 -2.53 3.57
N VAL A 125 7.66 -1.57 2.87
CA VAL A 125 9.05 -1.60 2.40
C VAL A 125 9.89 -0.52 3.07
N THR A 126 9.41 0.06 4.18
CA THR A 126 10.06 1.18 4.88
C THR A 126 11.48 0.83 5.29
N GLU A 127 11.70 -0.32 5.91
CA GLU A 127 13.03 -0.75 6.36
C GLU A 127 13.99 -0.92 5.18
N ARG A 128 13.57 -1.64 4.15
CA ARG A 128 14.35 -1.84 2.92
C ARG A 128 14.73 -0.50 2.28
N TRP A 129 13.78 0.42 2.19
CA TRP A 129 14.02 1.74 1.61
C TRP A 129 15.00 2.58 2.44
N GLN A 130 14.89 2.53 3.77
CA GLN A 130 15.83 3.22 4.66
C GLN A 130 17.25 2.65 4.55
N GLN A 131 17.40 1.33 4.49
CA GLN A 131 18.69 0.67 4.30
C GLN A 131 19.32 1.03 2.95
N GLU A 132 18.56 0.96 1.87
CA GLU A 132 19.04 1.32 0.52
C GLU A 132 19.45 2.79 0.43
N ARG A 133 18.70 3.68 1.09
CA ARG A 133 19.04 5.10 1.18
C ARG A 133 20.33 5.33 1.97
N ALA A 134 20.47 4.71 3.14
CA ALA A 134 21.68 4.84 3.95
C ALA A 134 22.93 4.33 3.22
N LEU A 135 22.80 3.22 2.49
CA LEU A 135 23.88 2.69 1.65
C LEU A 135 24.28 3.68 0.54
N ARG A 136 23.30 4.25 -0.17
CA ARG A 136 23.57 5.26 -1.21
C ARG A 136 24.26 6.51 -0.66
N GLU A 137 23.79 7.02 0.47
CA GLU A 137 24.40 8.18 1.13
C GLU A 137 25.85 7.88 1.53
N ARG A 138 26.12 6.67 2.03
CA ARG A 138 27.47 6.26 2.40
C ARG A 138 28.40 6.09 1.20
N ILE A 139 27.92 5.53 0.09
CA ILE A 139 28.69 5.41 -1.16
C ILE A 139 29.07 6.81 -1.66
N ALA A 140 28.11 7.72 -1.74
CA ALA A 140 28.35 9.09 -2.20
C ALA A 140 29.37 9.84 -1.31
N GLU A 141 29.30 9.63 0.01
CA GLU A 141 30.28 10.20 0.95
C GLU A 141 31.69 9.66 0.70
N LEU A 142 31.85 8.35 0.49
CA LEU A 142 33.13 7.72 0.22
C LEU A 142 33.71 8.15 -1.14
N GLU A 143 32.88 8.25 -2.17
CA GLU A 143 33.28 8.75 -3.49
C GLU A 143 33.77 10.20 -3.41
N SER A 144 33.06 11.06 -2.67
CA SER A 144 33.47 12.44 -2.45
C SER A 144 34.81 12.54 -1.72
N ARG A 145 35.04 11.71 -0.69
CA ARG A 145 36.31 11.66 0.05
C ARG A 145 37.46 11.17 -0.81
N LEU A 146 37.24 10.14 -1.63
CA LEU A 146 38.25 9.60 -2.53
C LEU A 146 38.66 10.66 -3.57
N ALA A 147 37.69 11.37 -4.15
CA ALA A 147 37.95 12.45 -5.10
C ALA A 147 38.78 13.59 -4.48
N GLN A 148 38.52 13.95 -3.21
CA GLN A 148 39.30 14.96 -2.49
C GLN A 148 40.72 14.49 -2.17
N ALA A 149 40.90 13.21 -1.82
CA ALA A 149 42.22 12.65 -1.51
C ALA A 149 43.11 12.46 -2.77
N GLN A 150 42.50 12.33 -3.95
CA GLN A 150 43.19 12.20 -5.23
C GLN A 150 43.40 13.54 -5.95
N ALA A 151 42.91 14.65 -5.38
CA ALA A 151 43.12 15.97 -5.95
C ALA A 151 44.62 16.33 -5.87
N PRO A 152 45.25 16.76 -6.98
CA PRO A 152 46.65 17.16 -6.95
C PRO A 152 46.83 18.33 -5.98
N GLN A 153 47.80 18.20 -5.07
CA GLN A 153 48.21 19.31 -4.21
C GLN A 153 48.87 20.40 -5.06
N PRO A 154 48.61 21.69 -4.78
CA PRO A 154 49.20 22.81 -5.50
C PRO A 154 50.72 22.87 -5.37
#